data_AF-A0A5C1QIQ4-F1
#
_entry.id   AF-A0A5C1QIQ4-F1
#
_cell.length_a   1.000
_cell.length_b   1.000
_cell.length_c   1.000
_cell.angle_alpha   90.00
_cell.angle_beta   90.00
_cell.angle_gamma   90.00
#
_symmetry.space_group_name_H-M   'P 1'
#
loop_
_entity.id
_entity.type
_entity.pdbx_description
1 polymer ?
#
loop_
_entity_poly.entity_id
_entity_poly.type
_entity_poly.pdbx_seq_one_letter_code
_entity_poly.pdbx_strand_id
1 'polypeptide(L)'
;MPGDKVEINNTHINRAEVLFPHLLENINKLNRDKVVISVYGGSGVGKSEIGSLLSHYLREEGLETYLLSGDNYPHRIPKENDRERENRFREAGLVALSLEKDFEDSWSSRLKESWESGVELNDEFYNIYFEAGESALREYLGTEKEINFRLINSIISRFLNNETSIPLKRMGREIDDLWFEKVDFKNIKVLIIEWTHGNNNLLNGVDIPIFLFSTPKETLEHRLSRGRDKGVDSPFTNLVLSLEQEKLNSQADRASLIISKSGELLSLEDFKLRSME
;
A
#
# COMPACT_ATOMS: atom_id res chain seq x y z
N MET A 1 -4.97 11.75 1.45
CA MET A 1 -4.10 12.94 1.65
C MET A 1 -4.96 14.19 1.79
N PRO A 2 -4.45 15.31 2.37
CA PRO A 2 -5.14 16.59 2.27
C PRO A 2 -5.53 16.87 0.80
N GLY A 3 -6.83 16.94 0.51
CA GLY A 3 -7.37 17.16 -0.84
C GLY A 3 -7.90 15.92 -1.57
N ASP A 4 -7.71 14.70 -1.07
CA ASP A 4 -8.39 13.53 -1.66
C ASP A 4 -9.87 13.55 -1.25
N LYS A 5 -10.76 13.58 -2.25
CA LYS A 5 -12.21 13.43 -2.02
C LYS A 5 -12.51 11.95 -1.86
N VAL A 6 -12.91 11.55 -0.66
CA VAL A 6 -13.44 10.20 -0.41
C VAL A 6 -14.83 10.12 -1.04
N GLU A 7 -14.97 9.31 -2.09
CA GLU A 7 -16.25 9.11 -2.79
C GLU A 7 -16.81 7.74 -2.43
N ILE A 8 -17.73 7.72 -1.48
CA ILE A 8 -18.39 6.49 -1.03
C ILE A 8 -19.53 6.16 -2.00
N ASN A 9 -19.54 4.92 -2.50
CA ASN A 9 -20.60 4.37 -3.35
C ASN A 9 -21.19 3.11 -2.69
N ASN A 10 -22.25 2.56 -3.30
CA ASN A 10 -22.94 1.38 -2.77
C ASN A 10 -22.03 0.14 -2.66
N THR A 11 -21.04 -0.02 -3.53
CA THR A 11 -20.08 -1.14 -3.42
C THR A 11 -19.25 -1.01 -2.14
N HIS A 12 -18.84 0.20 -1.76
CA HIS A 12 -18.13 0.44 -0.50
C HIS A 12 -19.04 0.16 0.71
N ILE A 13 -20.28 0.64 0.68
CA ILE A 13 -21.27 0.44 1.76
C ILE A 13 -21.51 -1.06 1.97
N ASN A 14 -21.87 -1.79 0.92
CA ASN A 14 -22.16 -3.23 1.01
C ASN A 14 -20.98 -4.02 1.60
N ARG A 15 -19.74 -3.71 1.19
CA ARG A 15 -18.53 -4.36 1.72
C ARG A 15 -18.32 -4.03 3.20
N ALA A 16 -18.52 -2.77 3.60
CA ALA A 16 -18.38 -2.36 5.00
C ALA A 16 -19.45 -3.01 5.89
N GLU A 17 -20.70 -3.09 5.43
CA GLU A 17 -21.81 -3.75 6.13
C GLU A 17 -21.54 -5.25 6.36
N VAL A 18 -20.93 -5.94 5.38
CA VAL A 18 -20.52 -7.34 5.54
C VAL A 18 -19.36 -7.48 6.54
N LEU A 19 -18.37 -6.59 6.47
CA LEU A 19 -17.21 -6.60 7.38
C LEU A 19 -17.59 -6.30 8.83
N PHE A 20 -18.49 -5.34 9.05
CA PHE A 20 -18.67 -4.69 10.34
C PHE A 20 -19.07 -5.64 11.49
N PRO A 21 -20.04 -6.56 11.33
CA PRO A 21 -20.38 -7.50 12.40
C PRO A 21 -19.19 -8.37 12.84
N HIS A 22 -18.41 -8.86 11.86
CA HIS A 22 -17.23 -9.68 12.12
C HIS A 22 -16.10 -8.88 12.76
N LEU A 23 -15.93 -7.63 12.33
CA LEU A 23 -14.98 -6.71 12.95
C LEU A 23 -15.35 -6.44 14.42
N LEU A 24 -16.61 -6.13 14.70
CA LEU A 24 -17.08 -5.85 16.05
C LEU A 24 -16.92 -7.08 16.95
N GLU A 25 -17.24 -8.28 16.45
CA GLU A 25 -17.00 -9.53 17.16
C GLU A 25 -15.51 -9.72 17.50
N ASN A 26 -14.60 -9.48 16.54
CA ASN A 26 -13.16 -9.58 16.77
C ASN A 26 -12.66 -8.55 17.79
N ILE A 27 -13.15 -7.31 17.74
CA ILE A 27 -12.83 -6.27 18.74
C ILE A 27 -13.27 -6.73 20.14
N ASN A 28 -14.50 -7.24 20.27
CA ASN A 28 -15.03 -7.70 21.56
C ASN A 28 -14.24 -8.90 22.11
N LYS A 29 -13.81 -9.83 21.25
CA LYS A 29 -12.98 -10.98 21.64
C LYS A 29 -11.61 -10.57 22.17
N LEU A 30 -11.01 -9.49 21.66
CA LEU A 30 -9.73 -9.00 22.17
C LEU A 30 -9.85 -8.52 23.62
N ASN A 31 -11.01 -7.98 24.01
CA ASN A 31 -11.29 -7.48 25.36
C ASN A 31 -10.20 -6.52 25.88
N ARG A 32 -9.84 -5.52 25.05
CA ARG A 32 -8.80 -4.52 25.31
C ARG A 32 -9.34 -3.11 25.13
N ASP A 33 -8.80 -2.15 25.89
CA ASP A 33 -9.20 -0.73 25.84
C ASP A 33 -8.78 -0.01 24.55
N LYS A 34 -7.72 -0.49 23.91
CA LYS A 34 -7.12 0.08 22.70
C LYS A 34 -6.97 -1.03 21.67
N VAL A 35 -7.52 -0.81 20.48
CA VAL A 35 -7.44 -1.75 19.36
C VAL A 35 -6.90 -1.06 18.12
N VAL A 36 -6.03 -1.74 17.39
CA VAL A 36 -5.46 -1.26 16.13
C VAL A 36 -5.95 -2.14 15.00
N ILE A 37 -6.59 -1.51 14.02
CA ILE A 37 -7.12 -2.16 12.82
C ILE A 37 -6.29 -1.66 11.65
N SER A 38 -5.97 -2.52 10.69
CA SER A 38 -5.49 -2.07 9.39
C SER A 38 -6.47 -2.44 8.28
N VAL A 39 -6.68 -1.53 7.35
CA VAL A 39 -7.44 -1.76 6.11
C VAL A 39 -6.46 -1.63 4.97
N TYR A 40 -6.13 -2.76 4.34
CA TYR A 40 -5.06 -2.84 3.38
C TYR A 40 -5.46 -3.53 2.07
N GLY A 41 -4.67 -3.31 1.02
CA GLY A 41 -4.92 -3.81 -0.32
C GLY A 41 -4.35 -2.89 -1.41
N GLY A 42 -4.55 -3.27 -2.67
CA GLY A 42 -3.99 -2.59 -3.83
C GLY A 42 -4.42 -1.13 -3.96
N SER A 43 -3.73 -0.36 -4.81
CA SER A 43 -4.12 1.03 -5.10
C SER A 43 -5.51 1.07 -5.77
N GLY A 44 -6.44 1.81 -5.18
CA GLY A 44 -7.81 2.01 -5.68
C GLY A 44 -8.84 0.96 -5.30
N VAL A 45 -8.53 0.02 -4.39
CA VAL A 45 -9.50 -1.01 -3.94
C VAL A 45 -10.53 -0.51 -2.92
N GLY A 46 -10.53 0.78 -2.59
CA GLY A 46 -11.48 1.41 -1.66
C GLY A 46 -11.01 1.47 -0.19
N LYS A 47 -9.70 1.48 0.10
CA LYS A 47 -9.18 1.46 1.48
C LYS A 47 -9.66 2.66 2.31
N SER A 48 -9.57 3.86 1.75
CA SER A 48 -9.92 5.10 2.44
C SER A 48 -11.44 5.18 2.68
N GLU A 49 -12.24 4.70 1.73
CA GLU A 49 -13.70 4.62 1.80
C GLU A 49 -14.15 3.60 2.86
N ILE A 50 -13.63 2.38 2.80
CA ILE A 50 -13.97 1.33 3.79
C ILE A 50 -13.47 1.72 5.18
N GLY A 51 -12.26 2.26 5.30
CA GLY A 51 -11.74 2.77 6.58
C GLY A 51 -12.63 3.86 7.18
N SER A 52 -13.16 4.76 6.35
CA SER A 52 -14.08 5.82 6.77
C SER A 52 -15.45 5.26 7.22
N LEU A 53 -16.00 4.29 6.48
CA LEU A 53 -17.26 3.63 6.83
C LEU A 53 -17.14 2.85 8.14
N LEU A 54 -16.10 2.03 8.29
CA LEU A 54 -15.85 1.30 9.53
C LEU A 54 -15.62 2.25 10.72
N SER A 55 -14.89 3.36 10.52
CA SER A 55 -14.74 4.42 11.53
C SER A 55 -16.08 5.04 11.94
N HIS A 56 -17.00 5.21 10.99
CA HIS A 56 -18.34 5.72 11.26
C HIS A 56 -19.16 4.72 12.08
N TYR A 57 -19.27 3.47 11.62
CA TYR A 57 -20.05 2.44 12.30
C TYR A 57 -19.53 2.13 13.71
N LEU A 58 -18.20 2.09 13.91
CA LEU A 58 -17.63 1.91 15.25
C LEU A 58 -18.00 3.06 16.20
N ARG A 59 -18.06 4.29 15.70
CA ARG A 59 -18.50 5.44 16.52
C ARG A 59 -19.98 5.38 16.88
N GLU A 60 -20.81 4.83 16.00
CA GLU A 60 -22.24 4.58 16.32
C GLU A 60 -22.38 3.54 17.45
N GLU A 61 -21.46 2.59 17.55
CA GLU A 61 -21.35 1.64 18.68
C GLU A 61 -20.64 2.24 19.92
N GLY A 62 -20.35 3.54 19.92
CA GLY A 62 -19.70 4.24 21.04
C GLY A 62 -18.18 4.05 21.15
N LEU A 63 -17.54 3.46 20.13
CA LEU A 63 -16.09 3.34 20.04
C LEU A 63 -15.50 4.50 19.25
N GLU A 64 -14.97 5.50 19.97
CA GLU A 64 -14.27 6.61 19.34
C GLU A 64 -13.06 6.13 18.53
N THR A 65 -12.93 6.63 17.30
CA THR A 65 -11.93 6.14 16.35
C THR A 65 -11.06 7.25 15.77
N TYR A 66 -9.83 6.91 15.41
CA TYR A 66 -8.97 7.76 14.60
C TYR A 66 -8.57 7.02 13.32
N LEU A 67 -8.87 7.60 12.16
CA LEU A 67 -8.46 7.07 10.87
C LEU A 67 -7.12 7.70 10.46
N LEU A 68 -6.08 6.88 10.41
CA LEU A 68 -4.73 7.25 10.03
C LEU A 68 -4.43 6.77 8.60
N SER A 69 -4.02 7.70 7.74
CA SER A 69 -3.47 7.36 6.43
C SER A 69 -2.00 6.96 6.53
N GLY A 70 -1.67 5.77 6.06
CA GLY A 70 -0.31 5.26 6.01
C GLY A 70 0.58 5.96 4.97
N ASP A 71 -0.02 6.66 4.01
CA ASP A 71 0.70 7.32 2.92
C ASP A 71 1.56 8.52 3.37
N ASN A 72 1.42 8.96 4.62
CA ASN A 72 2.30 9.98 5.21
C ASN A 72 3.66 9.42 5.63
N TYR A 73 3.84 8.09 5.71
CA TYR A 73 5.00 7.45 6.34
C TYR A 73 6.10 6.90 5.43
N PRO A 74 6.10 7.06 4.09
CA PRO A 74 7.33 6.96 3.30
C PRO A 74 8.40 7.94 3.76
N HIS A 75 9.67 7.65 3.47
CA HIS A 75 10.77 8.57 3.74
C HIS A 75 10.74 9.82 2.86
N ARG A 76 10.12 9.72 1.68
CA ARG A 76 10.06 10.77 0.65
C ARG A 76 8.61 11.13 0.32
N ILE A 77 8.40 12.34 -0.19
CA ILE A 77 7.12 12.73 -0.80
C ILE A 77 6.83 11.87 -2.05
N PRO A 78 5.57 11.78 -2.52
CA PRO A 78 5.20 10.82 -3.56
C PRO A 78 6.06 10.89 -4.83
N LYS A 79 6.24 12.10 -5.39
CA LYS A 79 7.04 12.31 -6.62
C LYS A 79 8.50 11.89 -6.45
N GLU A 80 9.10 12.17 -5.30
CA GLU A 80 10.48 11.79 -5.02
C GLU A 80 10.63 10.30 -4.75
N ASN A 81 9.60 9.68 -4.15
CA ASN A 81 9.58 8.25 -3.93
C ASN A 81 9.50 7.49 -5.26
N ASP A 82 8.66 7.94 -6.19
CA ASP A 82 8.59 7.36 -7.54
C ASP A 82 9.91 7.53 -8.29
N ARG A 83 10.56 8.69 -8.19
CA ARG A 83 11.90 8.90 -8.75
C ARG A 83 12.96 7.98 -8.13
N GLU A 84 12.92 7.75 -6.82
CA GLU A 84 13.85 6.83 -6.16
C GLU A 84 13.64 5.39 -6.66
N ARG A 85 12.38 4.96 -6.82
CA ARG A 85 12.07 3.62 -7.38
C ARG A 85 12.68 3.47 -8.78
N GLU A 86 12.50 4.46 -9.66
CA GLU A 86 13.10 4.47 -11.00
C GLU A 86 14.63 4.47 -10.96
N ASN A 87 15.22 5.30 -10.10
CA ASN A 87 16.68 5.38 -9.96
C ASN A 87 17.27 4.04 -9.51
N ARG A 88 16.67 3.38 -8.51
CA ARG A 88 17.10 2.06 -8.01
C ARG A 88 17.07 1.02 -9.11
N PHE A 89 15.98 0.97 -9.87
CA PHE A 89 15.81 0.05 -10.99
C PHE A 89 16.89 0.28 -12.06
N ARG A 90 17.06 1.54 -12.51
CA ARG A 90 18.04 1.89 -13.56
C ARG A 90 19.47 1.65 -13.12
N GLU A 91 19.84 2.10 -11.93
CA GLU A 91 21.20 1.96 -11.40
C GLU A 91 21.59 0.49 -11.26
N ALA A 92 20.73 -0.34 -10.67
CA ALA A 92 21.01 -1.77 -10.52
C ALA A 92 21.17 -2.47 -11.88
N GLY A 93 20.31 -2.15 -12.84
CA GLY A 93 20.42 -2.67 -14.20
C GLY A 93 21.74 -2.26 -14.89
N LEU A 94 22.13 -0.98 -14.81
CA LEU A 94 23.39 -0.50 -15.38
C LEU A 94 24.61 -1.15 -14.71
N VAL A 95 24.58 -1.32 -13.39
CA VAL A 95 25.64 -2.01 -12.65
C VAL A 95 25.77 -3.45 -13.11
N ALA A 96 24.65 -4.17 -13.27
CA ALA A 96 24.66 -5.55 -13.76
C ALA A 96 25.30 -5.63 -15.16
N LEU A 97 24.91 -4.76 -16.09
CA LEU A 97 25.52 -4.69 -17.42
C LEU A 97 27.02 -4.43 -17.37
N SER A 98 27.49 -3.55 -16.48
CA SER A 98 28.91 -3.22 -16.37
C SER A 98 29.80 -4.40 -15.93
N LEU A 99 29.20 -5.47 -15.41
CA LEU A 99 29.89 -6.68 -14.99
C LEU A 99 29.92 -7.76 -16.08
N GLU A 100 29.18 -7.56 -17.17
CA GLU A 100 29.17 -8.50 -18.29
C GLU A 100 30.48 -8.46 -19.07
N LYS A 101 30.96 -9.64 -19.49
CA LYS A 101 32.23 -9.76 -20.23
C LYS A 101 32.17 -9.09 -21.61
N ASP A 102 30.99 -9.11 -22.21
CA ASP A 102 30.74 -8.57 -23.55
C ASP A 102 30.08 -7.18 -23.47
N PHE A 103 30.33 -6.43 -22.39
CA PHE A 103 29.81 -5.07 -22.23
C PHE A 103 30.18 -4.17 -23.41
N GLU A 104 29.19 -3.45 -23.94
CA GLU A 104 29.37 -2.45 -24.99
C GLU A 104 28.89 -1.06 -24.54
N ASP A 105 29.68 -0.02 -24.85
CA ASP A 105 29.27 1.38 -24.65
C ASP A 105 27.94 1.73 -25.35
N SER A 106 27.62 1.00 -26.43
CA SER A 106 26.39 1.14 -27.20
C SER A 106 25.13 0.90 -26.33
N TRP A 107 25.20 -0.02 -25.36
CA TRP A 107 24.06 -0.41 -24.53
C TRP A 107 23.52 0.75 -23.70
N SER A 108 24.40 1.59 -23.17
CA SER A 108 24.00 2.77 -22.38
C SER A 108 23.22 3.78 -23.20
N SER A 109 23.61 3.99 -24.46
CA SER A 109 22.91 4.89 -25.38
C SER A 109 21.53 4.35 -25.75
N ARG A 110 21.44 3.04 -26.02
CA ARG A 110 20.17 2.36 -26.34
C ARG A 110 19.19 2.36 -25.16
N LEU A 111 19.67 2.16 -23.94
CA LEU A 111 18.84 2.27 -22.74
C LEU A 111 18.30 3.68 -22.55
N LYS A 112 19.12 4.71 -22.80
CA LYS A 112 18.67 6.10 -22.73
C LYS A 112 17.54 6.37 -23.73
N GLU A 113 17.68 5.92 -24.98
CA GLU A 113 16.63 6.02 -26.00
C GLU A 113 15.36 5.25 -25.58
N SER A 114 15.50 4.07 -24.99
CA SER A 114 14.39 3.29 -24.43
C SER A 114 13.66 4.03 -23.30
N TRP A 115 14.38 4.67 -22.38
CA TRP A 115 13.78 5.45 -21.30
C TRP A 115 13.03 6.69 -21.79
N GLU A 116 13.57 7.38 -22.80
CA GLU A 116 12.95 8.56 -23.38
C GLU A 116 11.72 8.22 -24.23
N SER A 117 11.76 7.10 -24.95
CA SER A 117 10.65 6.64 -25.81
C SER A 117 9.59 5.83 -25.05
N GLY A 118 9.95 5.25 -23.91
CA GLY A 118 9.10 4.31 -23.17
C GLY A 118 8.96 2.94 -23.84
N VAL A 119 9.77 2.65 -24.88
CA VAL A 119 9.74 1.39 -25.62
C VAL A 119 10.79 0.44 -25.05
N GLU A 120 10.35 -0.74 -24.61
CA GLU A 120 11.25 -1.78 -24.13
C GLU A 120 12.07 -2.37 -25.29
N LEU A 121 13.32 -2.74 -25.01
CA LEU A 121 14.22 -3.35 -25.99
C LEU A 121 14.01 -4.87 -26.02
N ASN A 122 14.24 -5.49 -27.18
CA ASN A 122 14.10 -6.93 -27.37
C ASN A 122 15.45 -7.66 -27.36
N ASP A 123 16.50 -7.01 -26.86
CA ASP A 123 17.87 -7.51 -26.87
C ASP A 123 18.18 -8.33 -25.61
N GLU A 124 19.09 -9.29 -25.74
CA GLU A 124 19.50 -10.14 -24.62
C GLU A 124 20.08 -9.34 -23.43
N PHE A 125 20.88 -8.30 -23.71
CA PHE A 125 21.41 -7.43 -22.66
C PHE A 125 20.30 -6.70 -21.89
N TYR A 126 19.16 -6.39 -22.54
CA TYR A 126 18.05 -5.73 -21.87
C TYR A 126 17.42 -6.63 -20.79
N ASN A 127 17.42 -7.95 -20.98
CA ASN A 127 16.93 -8.89 -19.96
C ASN A 127 17.82 -8.84 -18.70
N ILE A 128 19.15 -8.80 -18.86
CA ILE A 128 20.10 -8.68 -17.74
C ILE A 128 19.84 -7.38 -16.97
N TYR A 129 19.70 -6.27 -17.69
CA TYR A 129 19.36 -4.97 -17.12
C TYR A 129 18.03 -5.01 -16.35
N PHE A 130 16.99 -5.60 -16.96
CA PHE A 130 15.65 -5.65 -16.41
C PHE A 130 15.59 -6.53 -15.16
N GLU A 131 16.14 -7.75 -15.20
CA GLU A 131 16.14 -8.68 -14.07
C GLU A 131 16.86 -8.10 -12.84
N ALA A 132 18.01 -7.47 -13.06
CA ALA A 132 18.74 -6.79 -11.99
C ALA A 132 17.95 -5.60 -11.43
N GLY A 133 17.34 -4.79 -12.31
CA GLY A 133 16.48 -3.68 -11.92
C GLY A 133 15.24 -4.12 -11.13
N GLU A 134 14.53 -5.15 -11.59
CA GLU A 134 13.38 -5.73 -10.91
C GLU A 134 13.77 -6.26 -9.53
N SER A 135 14.89 -6.99 -9.45
CA SER A 135 15.39 -7.54 -8.19
C SER A 135 15.69 -6.42 -7.17
N ALA A 136 16.40 -5.36 -7.59
CA ALA A 136 16.68 -4.22 -6.72
C ALA A 136 15.41 -3.48 -6.28
N LEU A 137 14.42 -3.35 -7.18
CA LEU A 137 13.14 -2.74 -6.86
C LEU A 137 12.35 -3.60 -5.86
N ARG A 138 12.37 -4.93 -6.02
CA ARG A 138 11.73 -5.91 -5.12
C ARG A 138 12.34 -5.85 -3.70
N GLU A 139 13.64 -5.62 -3.59
CA GLU A 139 14.34 -5.39 -2.32
C GLU A 139 14.08 -4.01 -1.69
N TYR A 140 13.60 -3.04 -2.46
CA TYR A 140 13.29 -1.69 -1.98
C TYR A 140 11.81 -1.57 -1.56
N LEU A 141 10.88 -2.01 -2.41
CA LEU A 141 9.45 -1.79 -2.24
C LEU A 141 8.88 -2.39 -0.95
N GLY A 142 8.19 -1.56 -0.18
CA GLY A 142 7.54 -1.93 1.07
C GLY A 142 8.53 -2.32 2.18
N THR A 143 9.80 -1.94 2.06
CA THR A 143 10.82 -2.20 3.10
C THR A 143 11.13 -0.94 3.91
N GLU A 144 11.96 -1.08 4.95
CA GLU A 144 12.46 0.06 5.72
C GLU A 144 13.29 1.06 4.91
N LYS A 145 13.79 0.68 3.72
CA LYS A 145 14.50 1.58 2.80
C LYS A 145 13.55 2.59 2.15
N GLU A 146 12.29 2.21 1.96
CA GLU A 146 11.25 3.06 1.36
C GLU A 146 10.38 3.72 2.43
N ILE A 147 10.05 2.96 3.47
CA ILE A 147 9.02 3.29 4.45
C ILE A 147 9.63 3.49 5.83
N ASN A 148 9.21 4.56 6.52
CA ASN A 148 9.61 4.81 7.90
C ASN A 148 8.77 4.01 8.90
N PHE A 149 8.95 2.68 8.91
CA PHE A 149 8.25 1.79 9.83
C PHE A 149 8.50 2.14 11.31
N ARG A 150 9.69 2.65 11.63
CA ARG A 150 10.03 3.12 12.99
C ARG A 150 9.05 4.19 13.47
N LEU A 151 8.74 5.18 12.64
CA LEU A 151 7.85 6.28 13.00
C LEU A 151 6.41 5.78 13.22
N ILE A 152 5.84 5.03 12.27
CA ILE A 152 4.47 4.54 12.40
C ILE A 152 4.32 3.53 13.56
N ASN A 153 5.30 2.66 13.78
CA ASN A 153 5.32 1.75 14.94
C ASN A 153 5.40 2.52 16.26
N SER A 154 6.12 3.64 16.31
CA SER A 154 6.14 4.49 17.51
C SER A 154 4.77 5.11 17.81
N ILE A 155 4.01 5.48 16.78
CA ILE A 155 2.65 6.03 16.92
C ILE A 155 1.70 4.95 17.45
N ILE A 156 1.74 3.75 16.85
CA ILE A 156 0.95 2.60 17.32
C ILE A 156 1.28 2.28 18.77
N SER A 157 2.57 2.20 19.11
CA SER A 157 3.02 1.92 20.49
C SER A 157 2.52 2.98 21.49
N ARG A 158 2.60 4.28 21.15
CA ARG A 158 2.10 5.36 22.01
C ARG A 158 0.60 5.31 22.20
N PHE A 159 -0.14 5.00 21.13
CA PHE A 159 -1.59 4.79 21.20
C PHE A 159 -1.97 3.63 22.12
N LEU A 160 -1.32 2.47 21.94
CA LEU A 160 -1.53 1.29 22.78
C LEU A 160 -1.14 1.52 24.25
N ASN A 161 -0.19 2.41 24.52
CA ASN A 161 0.22 2.84 25.85
C ASN A 161 -0.62 3.99 26.44
N ASN A 162 -1.80 4.26 25.88
CA ASN A 162 -2.75 5.27 26.36
C ASN A 162 -2.21 6.71 26.36
N GLU A 163 -1.26 7.04 25.49
CA GLU A 163 -0.84 8.43 25.35
C GLU A 163 -1.97 9.27 24.77
N THR A 164 -2.33 10.35 25.48
CA THR A 164 -3.48 11.18 25.15
C THR A 164 -3.21 12.19 24.06
N SER A 165 -1.95 12.35 23.65
CA SER A 165 -1.62 13.23 22.54
C SER A 165 -0.38 12.79 21.78
N ILE A 166 -0.55 12.59 20.48
CA ILE A 166 0.45 11.97 19.62
C ILE A 166 0.70 12.90 18.43
N PRO A 167 1.93 13.42 18.26
CA PRO A 167 2.35 14.05 17.01
C PRO A 167 2.31 13.06 15.85
N LEU A 168 1.56 13.42 14.81
CA LEU A 168 1.44 12.65 13.58
C LEU A 168 2.07 13.43 12.42
N LYS A 169 2.82 12.74 11.58
CA LYS A 169 3.38 13.32 10.35
C LYS A 169 2.24 13.61 9.38
N ARG A 170 2.34 14.75 8.70
CA ARG A 170 1.53 15.15 7.55
C ARG A 170 2.46 15.36 6.37
N MET A 171 2.05 14.85 5.23
CA MET A 171 2.82 14.93 4.00
C MET A 171 1.87 15.25 2.85
N GLY A 172 2.15 16.34 2.15
CA GLY A 172 1.52 16.68 0.89
C GLY A 172 2.31 16.16 -0.30
N ARG A 173 2.20 16.87 -1.42
CA ARG A 173 2.84 16.48 -2.69
C ARG A 173 4.05 17.33 -3.02
N GLU A 174 4.17 18.50 -2.40
CA GLU A 174 5.32 19.39 -2.55
C GLU A 174 6.33 19.19 -1.41
N ILE A 175 7.57 19.61 -1.63
CA ILE A 175 8.68 19.39 -0.69
C ILE A 175 8.48 20.10 0.65
N ASP A 176 7.79 21.24 0.63
CA ASP A 176 7.50 22.05 1.80
C ASP A 176 6.21 21.62 2.52
N ASP A 177 5.43 20.69 1.95
CA ASP A 177 4.21 20.15 2.56
C ASP A 177 4.53 19.04 3.57
N LEU A 178 5.43 19.32 4.51
CA LEU A 178 5.89 18.34 5.50
C LEU A 178 5.92 18.94 6.91
N TRP A 179 5.05 18.45 7.79
CA TRP A 179 4.99 18.91 9.18
C TRP A 179 4.49 17.82 10.14
N PHE A 180 4.57 18.10 11.43
CA PHE A 180 3.92 17.29 12.47
C PHE A 180 2.75 18.06 13.07
N GLU A 181 1.63 17.38 13.22
CA GLU A 181 0.44 17.88 13.87
C GLU A 181 0.20 17.11 15.17
N LYS A 182 0.01 17.81 16.28
CA LYS A 182 -0.34 17.20 17.56
C LYS A 182 -1.82 16.85 17.56
N VAL A 183 -2.15 15.56 17.65
CA VAL A 183 -3.53 15.06 17.64
C VAL A 183 -3.93 14.60 19.05
N ASP A 184 -5.19 14.84 19.42
CA ASP A 184 -5.78 14.35 20.67
C ASP A 184 -6.26 12.90 20.53
N PHE A 185 -5.76 12.05 21.44
CA PHE A 185 -6.05 10.62 21.53
C PHE A 185 -6.75 10.23 22.83
N LYS A 186 -7.15 11.22 23.67
CA LYS A 186 -7.71 10.99 25.01
C LYS A 186 -8.89 10.00 25.02
N ASN A 187 -9.82 10.17 24.08
CA ASN A 187 -11.02 9.34 24.03
C ASN A 187 -10.95 8.23 22.98
N ILE A 188 -9.98 8.28 22.05
CA ILE A 188 -9.88 7.33 20.94
C ILE A 188 -9.65 5.91 21.48
N LYS A 189 -10.53 4.98 21.14
CA LYS A 189 -10.44 3.56 21.51
C LYS A 189 -9.91 2.69 20.39
N VAL A 190 -10.12 3.11 19.14
CA VAL A 190 -9.70 2.36 17.96
C VAL A 190 -8.85 3.22 17.02
N LEU A 191 -7.66 2.75 16.69
CA LEU A 191 -6.82 3.33 15.64
C LEU A 191 -7.01 2.50 14.37
N ILE A 192 -7.54 3.11 13.31
CA ILE A 192 -7.70 2.47 11.99
C ILE A 192 -6.59 2.99 11.09
N ILE A 193 -5.80 2.10 10.49
CA ILE A 193 -4.74 2.44 9.56
C ILE A 193 -5.17 2.01 8.16
N GLU A 194 -5.50 2.97 7.30
CA GLU A 194 -5.76 2.69 5.89
C GLU A 194 -4.44 2.82 5.11
N TRP A 195 -3.99 1.72 4.49
CA TRP A 195 -2.70 1.71 3.83
C TRP A 195 -2.44 0.49 2.95
N THR A 196 -1.66 0.62 1.89
CA THR A 196 -1.17 -0.53 1.11
C THR A 196 -0.31 -1.47 1.97
N HIS A 197 0.55 -0.95 2.85
CA HIS A 197 1.44 -1.78 3.68
C HIS A 197 0.85 -2.17 5.04
N GLY A 198 -0.49 -2.10 5.20
CA GLY A 198 -1.18 -2.32 6.47
C GLY A 198 -1.05 -3.73 7.07
N ASN A 199 -0.53 -4.71 6.34
CA ASN A 199 -0.22 -6.05 6.85
C ASN A 199 1.25 -6.46 6.67
N ASN A 200 2.13 -5.47 6.48
CA ASN A 200 3.56 -5.71 6.33
C ASN A 200 4.16 -6.32 7.61
N ASN A 201 5.16 -7.20 7.48
CA ASN A 201 5.85 -7.83 8.62
C ASN A 201 6.63 -6.84 9.50
N LEU A 202 6.97 -5.66 8.96
CA LEU A 202 7.63 -4.60 9.70
C LEU A 202 6.64 -3.67 10.45
N LEU A 203 5.33 -3.80 10.20
CA LEU A 203 4.29 -3.06 10.91
C LEU A 203 3.84 -3.85 12.13
N ASN A 204 4.04 -3.28 13.31
CA ASN A 204 3.83 -3.95 14.59
C ASN A 204 2.61 -3.40 15.33
N GLY A 205 1.96 -4.25 16.13
CA GLY A 205 0.87 -3.86 17.03
C GLY A 205 -0.48 -3.67 16.34
N VAL A 206 -0.65 -4.16 15.11
CA VAL A 206 -1.96 -4.30 14.47
C VAL A 206 -2.65 -5.56 15.03
N ASP A 207 -3.87 -5.40 15.53
CA ASP A 207 -4.65 -6.50 16.09
C ASP A 207 -5.54 -7.17 15.03
N ILE A 208 -6.14 -6.38 14.12
CA ILE A 208 -7.10 -6.87 13.12
C ILE A 208 -6.73 -6.32 11.73
N PRO A 209 -5.89 -7.03 10.96
CA PRO A 209 -5.66 -6.73 9.54
C PRO A 209 -6.83 -7.18 8.66
N ILE A 210 -7.40 -6.23 7.91
CA ILE A 210 -8.51 -6.42 6.96
C ILE A 210 -7.98 -6.25 5.54
N PHE A 211 -8.02 -7.32 4.76
CA PHE A 211 -7.58 -7.32 3.36
C PHE A 211 -8.75 -7.04 2.41
N LEU A 212 -8.65 -5.93 1.68
CA LEU A 212 -9.48 -5.63 0.53
C LEU A 212 -8.88 -6.30 -0.71
N PHE A 213 -9.35 -7.50 -1.02
CA PHE A 213 -8.85 -8.31 -2.11
C PHE A 213 -9.48 -7.92 -3.46
N SER A 214 -8.68 -7.97 -4.52
CA SER A 214 -9.11 -7.90 -5.91
C SER A 214 -8.32 -8.94 -6.69
N THR A 215 -8.98 -9.62 -7.63
CA THR A 215 -8.31 -10.63 -8.45
C THR A 215 -7.29 -9.99 -9.40
N PRO A 216 -6.32 -10.75 -9.93
CA PRO A 216 -5.44 -10.28 -11.00
C PRO A 216 -6.21 -9.63 -12.16
N LYS A 217 -7.29 -10.29 -12.62
CA LYS A 217 -8.16 -9.77 -13.68
C LYS A 217 -8.82 -8.44 -13.30
N GLU A 218 -9.43 -8.34 -12.13
CA GLU A 218 -10.07 -7.10 -11.66
C GLU A 218 -9.05 -5.96 -11.50
N THR A 219 -7.84 -6.31 -11.04
CA THR A 219 -6.73 -5.38 -10.90
C THR A 219 -6.29 -4.86 -12.27
N LEU A 220 -6.20 -5.73 -13.28
CA LEU A 220 -5.90 -5.35 -14.66
C LEU A 220 -7.01 -4.49 -15.27
N GLU A 221 -8.28 -4.87 -15.12
CA GLU A 221 -9.43 -4.10 -15.61
C GLU A 221 -9.44 -2.68 -15.02
N HIS A 222 -9.14 -2.56 -13.72
CA HIS A 222 -9.05 -1.27 -13.03
C HIS A 222 -7.83 -0.43 -13.49
N ARG A 223 -6.72 -1.08 -13.89
CA ARG A 223 -5.60 -0.37 -14.54
C ARG A 223 -6.02 0.15 -15.90
N LEU A 224 -6.61 -0.70 -16.74
CA LEU A 224 -7.06 -0.33 -18.09
C LEU A 224 -8.12 0.78 -18.12
N SER A 225 -9.03 0.83 -17.14
CA SER A 225 -10.01 1.92 -17.05
C SER A 225 -9.35 3.25 -16.67
N ARG A 226 -8.37 3.25 -15.75
CA ARG A 226 -7.60 4.45 -15.39
C ARG A 226 -6.65 4.91 -16.50
N GLY A 227 -6.05 3.98 -17.23
CA GLY A 227 -5.14 4.25 -18.35
C GLY A 227 -5.82 4.99 -19.51
N ARG A 228 -7.11 4.73 -19.76
CA ARG A 228 -7.90 5.42 -20.81
C ARG A 228 -8.15 6.89 -20.50
N ASP A 229 -8.25 7.26 -19.22
CA ASP A 229 -8.61 8.63 -18.84
C ASP A 229 -7.40 9.55 -18.62
N LYS A 230 -6.16 9.02 -18.51
CA LYS A 230 -4.99 9.86 -18.20
C LYS A 230 -3.65 9.57 -18.89
N GLY A 231 -3.46 8.49 -19.66
CA GLY A 231 -2.15 8.24 -20.30
C GLY A 231 -0.98 8.04 -19.32
N VAL A 232 -1.25 7.50 -18.12
CA VAL A 232 -0.31 7.43 -16.97
C VAL A 232 0.31 6.03 -16.74
N ASP A 233 -0.03 5.01 -17.54
CA ASP A 233 0.50 3.66 -17.32
C ASP A 233 1.76 3.38 -18.17
N SER A 234 2.92 3.72 -17.63
CA SER A 234 4.21 3.28 -18.19
C SER A 234 4.47 1.79 -17.86
N PRO A 235 5.30 1.07 -18.65
CA PRO A 235 5.75 -0.28 -18.30
C PRO A 235 6.33 -0.36 -16.89
N PHE A 236 7.09 0.66 -16.48
CA PHE A 236 7.67 0.75 -15.14
C PHE A 236 6.61 0.87 -14.03
N THR A 237 5.59 1.71 -14.21
CA THR A 237 4.48 1.83 -13.25
C THR A 237 3.77 0.49 -13.07
N ASN A 238 3.55 -0.23 -14.18
CA ASN A 238 2.93 -1.56 -14.14
C ASN A 238 3.78 -2.60 -13.39
N LEU A 239 5.11 -2.54 -13.54
CA LEU A 239 6.05 -3.35 -12.78
C LEU A 239 5.97 -3.05 -11.28
N VAL A 240 5.98 -1.77 -10.87
CA VAL A 240 5.84 -1.41 -9.45
C VAL A 240 4.52 -1.97 -8.88
N LEU A 241 3.42 -1.79 -9.59
CA LEU A 241 2.11 -2.29 -9.15
C LEU A 241 2.01 -3.82 -9.11
N SER A 242 2.68 -4.54 -10.01
CA SER A 242 2.70 -6.01 -9.95
C SER A 242 3.51 -6.50 -8.75
N LEU A 243 4.67 -5.91 -8.48
CA LEU A 243 5.50 -6.23 -7.31
C LEU A 243 4.79 -5.91 -5.99
N GLU A 244 4.10 -4.77 -5.91
CA GLU A 244 3.26 -4.42 -4.76
C GLU A 244 2.13 -5.43 -4.56
N GLN A 245 1.45 -5.85 -5.63
CA GLN A 245 0.37 -6.84 -5.56
C GLN A 245 0.88 -8.22 -5.12
N GLU A 246 2.04 -8.64 -5.61
CA GLU A 246 2.67 -9.90 -5.19
C GLU A 246 2.96 -9.88 -3.68
N LYS A 247 3.53 -8.77 -3.18
CA LYS A 247 3.78 -8.58 -1.74
C LYS A 247 2.49 -8.60 -0.93
N LEU A 248 1.42 -7.95 -1.39
CA LEU A 248 0.10 -7.97 -0.74
C LEU A 248 -0.43 -9.40 -0.62
N ASN A 249 -0.38 -10.17 -1.72
CA ASN A 249 -0.87 -11.55 -1.75
C ASN A 249 -0.04 -12.45 -0.83
N SER A 250 1.28 -12.28 -0.79
CA SER A 250 2.17 -13.04 0.10
C SER A 250 1.90 -12.82 1.60
N GLN A 251 1.23 -11.72 1.95
CA GLN A 251 0.91 -11.34 3.33
C GLN A 251 -0.51 -11.75 3.74
N ALA A 252 -1.32 -12.30 2.83
CA ALA A 252 -2.72 -12.62 3.08
C ALA A 252 -2.94 -13.64 4.21
N ASP A 253 -1.99 -14.56 4.44
CA ASP A 253 -2.07 -15.55 5.53
C ASP A 253 -2.17 -14.89 6.93
N ARG A 254 -1.76 -13.63 7.07
CA ARG A 254 -1.86 -12.86 8.33
C ARG A 254 -3.15 -12.05 8.46
N ALA A 255 -3.99 -11.95 7.43
CA ALA A 255 -5.24 -11.21 7.51
C ALA A 255 -6.22 -11.88 8.47
N SER A 256 -6.90 -11.08 9.29
CA SER A 256 -8.02 -11.55 10.11
C SER A 256 -9.31 -11.65 9.31
N LEU A 257 -9.49 -10.75 8.35
CA LEU A 257 -10.66 -10.72 7.46
C LEU A 257 -10.17 -10.45 6.04
N ILE A 258 -10.70 -11.18 5.06
CA ILE A 258 -10.46 -10.95 3.63
C ILE A 258 -11.82 -10.73 2.97
N ILE A 259 -11.97 -9.62 2.26
CA ILE A 259 -13.20 -9.32 1.53
C ILE A 259 -12.91 -9.09 0.05
N SER A 260 -13.65 -9.79 -0.80
CA SER A 260 -13.59 -9.62 -2.25
C SER A 260 -14.12 -8.24 -2.68
N LYS A 261 -13.94 -7.91 -3.96
CA LYS A 261 -14.59 -6.76 -4.59
C LYS A 261 -16.12 -6.90 -4.65
N SER A 262 -16.65 -8.12 -4.74
CA SER A 262 -18.10 -8.42 -4.74
C SER A 262 -18.77 -8.32 -3.37
N GLY A 263 -18.00 -8.17 -2.28
CA GLY A 263 -18.54 -8.12 -0.92
C GLY A 263 -18.66 -9.47 -0.24
N GLU A 264 -17.94 -10.47 -0.73
CA GLU A 264 -17.87 -11.79 -0.10
C GLU A 264 -16.71 -11.85 0.89
N LEU A 265 -16.96 -12.33 2.10
CA LEU A 265 -15.89 -12.73 3.01
C LEU A 265 -15.28 -14.03 2.51
N LEU A 266 -13.96 -14.02 2.36
CA LEU A 266 -13.21 -15.14 1.82
C LEU A 266 -12.49 -15.88 2.93
N SER A 267 -12.53 -17.21 2.87
CA SER A 267 -11.53 -18.01 3.56
C SER A 267 -10.16 -17.83 2.89
N LEU A 268 -9.10 -18.23 3.60
CA LEU A 268 -7.77 -18.21 3.01
C LEU A 268 -7.64 -19.15 1.80
N GLU A 269 -8.39 -20.25 1.80
CA GLU A 269 -8.46 -21.19 0.67
C GLU A 269 -9.14 -20.56 -0.54
N ASP A 270 -10.28 -19.89 -0.35
CA ASP A 270 -10.99 -19.19 -1.43
C ASP A 270 -10.14 -18.06 -2.01
N PHE A 271 -9.44 -17.30 -1.16
CA PHE A 271 -8.49 -16.28 -1.59
C PHE A 271 -7.40 -16.90 -2.47
N LYS A 272 -6.77 -18.01 -2.02
CA LYS A 272 -5.68 -18.66 -2.78
C LYS A 272 -6.17 -19.11 -4.15
N LEU A 273 -7.36 -19.70 -4.23
CA LEU A 273 -7.97 -20.09 -5.50
C LEU A 273 -8.17 -18.89 -6.44
N ARG A 274 -8.83 -17.83 -5.95
CA ARG A 274 -9.15 -16.63 -6.75
C ARG A 274 -7.93 -15.77 -7.09
N SER A 275 -6.85 -15.89 -6.32
CA SER A 275 -5.59 -15.19 -6.61
C SER A 275 -4.85 -15.74 -7.83
N MET A 276 -5.25 -16.93 -8.29
CA MET A 276 -4.70 -17.60 -9.49
C MET A 276 -5.56 -17.39 -10.74
N GLU A 277 -6.73 -16.77 -10.62
CA GLU A 277 -7.68 -16.47 -11.71
C GLU A 277 -7.37 -15.14 -12.43
#